data_AF-A0A8T4J7D3-F1
#
_entry.id   AF-A0A8T4J7D3-F1
#
_cell.length_a   1.000
_cell.length_b   1.000
_cell.length_c   1.000
_cell.angle_alpha   90.00
_cell.angle_beta   90.00
_cell.angle_gamma   90.00
#
_symmetry.space_group_name_H-M   'P 1'
#
loop_
_entity.id
_entity.type
_entity.pdbx_description
1 polymer ?
#
loop_
_entity_poly.entity_id
_entity_poly.type
_entity_poly.pdbx_seq_one_letter_code
_entity_poly.pdbx_strand_id
1 'polypeptide(L)'
;VGRSVDVVVGLLGVLKAGGGYVPLDPSYPGERLGFMVGDCGARVVVTESGLRDEVLGWLGDSSVVVVCVDEVGASSVGVSSVGVSSGVVASNVAYCIYTSGSTGRPKGVGLTHANAVA
;
A
#
# COMPACT_ATOMS: atom_id res chain seq x y z
N VAL A 1 -6.25 2.63 7.97
CA VAL A 1 -5.97 4.08 8.03
C VAL A 1 -7.28 4.83 7.91
N GLY A 2 -7.56 5.77 8.80
CA GLY A 2 -8.78 6.60 8.73
C GLY A 2 -8.78 7.50 7.50
N ARG A 3 -9.88 8.20 7.21
CA ARG A 3 -9.86 9.24 6.16
C ARG A 3 -9.02 10.43 6.65
N SER A 4 -7.76 10.49 6.21
CA SER A 4 -6.79 11.53 6.60
C SER A 4 -5.96 12.00 5.40
N VAL A 5 -5.26 13.12 5.56
CA VAL A 5 -4.27 13.61 4.57
C VAL A 5 -3.14 12.58 4.42
N ASP A 6 -2.78 11.92 5.51
CA ASP A 6 -1.69 10.93 5.53
C ASP A 6 -1.97 9.72 4.64
N VAL A 7 -3.24 9.31 4.48
CA VAL A 7 -3.63 8.31 3.46
C VAL A 7 -3.27 8.78 2.06
N VAL A 8 -3.61 10.03 1.73
CA VAL A 8 -3.36 10.59 0.40
C VAL A 8 -1.86 10.72 0.15
N VAL A 9 -1.12 11.17 1.17
CA VAL A 9 0.35 11.25 1.12
C VAL A 9 0.97 9.87 0.93
N GLY A 10 0.55 8.87 1.70
CA GLY A 10 1.03 7.49 1.59
C GLY A 10 0.75 6.89 0.21
N LEU A 11 -0.47 7.06 -0.31
CA LEU A 11 -0.86 6.60 -1.64
C LEU A 11 0.00 7.24 -2.73
N LEU A 12 0.13 8.57 -2.72
CA LEU A 12 0.96 9.28 -3.69
C LEU A 12 2.45 8.94 -3.54
N GLY A 13 2.92 8.67 -2.32
CA GLY A 13 4.26 8.20 -2.04
C GLY A 13 4.55 6.86 -2.72
N VAL A 14 3.63 5.90 -2.62
CA VAL A 14 3.73 4.60 -3.31
C VAL A 14 3.81 4.77 -4.82
N LEU A 15 2.92 5.58 -5.41
CA LEU A 15 2.91 5.82 -6.86
C LEU A 15 4.18 6.52 -7.34
N LYS A 16 4.65 7.54 -6.61
CA LYS A 16 5.90 8.26 -6.95
C LYS A 16 7.13 7.38 -6.81
N ALA A 17 7.15 6.45 -5.86
CA ALA A 17 8.19 5.43 -5.74
C ALA A 17 8.14 4.37 -6.86
N GLY A 18 7.11 4.38 -7.71
CA GLY A 18 6.92 3.44 -8.82
C GLY A 18 6.18 2.14 -8.45
N GLY A 19 5.62 2.08 -7.25
CA GLY A 19 4.79 0.95 -6.80
C GLY A 19 3.31 1.15 -7.16
N GLY A 20 2.57 0.04 -7.21
CA GLY A 20 1.11 0.04 -7.15
C GLY A 20 0.64 -0.26 -5.72
N TYR A 21 -0.50 0.31 -5.31
CA TYR A 21 -1.02 0.10 -3.95
C TYR A 21 -2.20 -0.88 -3.91
N VAL A 22 -2.36 -1.56 -2.77
CA VAL A 22 -3.55 -2.35 -2.43
C VAL A 22 -4.19 -1.69 -1.21
N PRO A 23 -5.42 -1.16 -1.30
CA PRO A 23 -6.10 -0.66 -0.12
C PRO A 23 -6.48 -1.82 0.80
N LEU A 24 -6.09 -1.70 2.07
CA LEU A 24 -6.41 -2.65 3.13
C LEU A 24 -7.37 -2.00 4.12
N ASP A 25 -8.48 -2.66 4.41
CA ASP A 25 -9.43 -2.25 5.44
C ASP A 25 -9.04 -2.90 6.77
N PRO A 26 -8.61 -2.13 7.79
CA PRO A 26 -8.23 -2.69 9.10
C PRO A 26 -9.37 -3.44 9.81
N SER A 27 -10.63 -3.22 9.42
CA SER A 27 -11.76 -3.96 9.98
C SER A 27 -11.82 -5.41 9.51
N TYR A 28 -11.03 -5.80 8.49
CA TYR A 28 -10.96 -7.18 8.03
C TYR A 28 -10.19 -8.06 9.01
N PRO A 29 -10.55 -9.36 9.13
CA PRO A 29 -9.79 -10.29 9.93
C PRO A 29 -8.31 -10.32 9.51
N GLY A 30 -7.40 -10.42 10.49
CA GLY A 30 -5.95 -10.44 10.23
C GLY A 30 -5.52 -11.51 9.22
N GLU A 31 -6.11 -12.71 9.26
CA GLU A 31 -5.85 -13.77 8.28
C GLU A 31 -6.13 -13.32 6.84
N ARG A 32 -7.20 -12.56 6.62
CA ARG A 32 -7.55 -12.01 5.31
C ARG A 32 -6.55 -10.94 4.87
N LEU A 33 -6.12 -10.09 5.78
CA LEU A 33 -5.12 -9.04 5.51
C LEU A 33 -3.76 -9.66 5.17
N GLY A 34 -3.31 -10.63 5.96
CA GLY A 34 -2.09 -11.41 5.70
C GLY A 34 -2.15 -12.14 4.36
N PHE A 35 -3.29 -12.77 4.04
CA PHE A 35 -3.51 -13.37 2.72
C PHE A 35 -3.36 -12.34 1.58
N MET A 36 -4.03 -11.18 1.67
CA MET A 36 -3.99 -10.16 0.62
C MET A 36 -2.58 -9.62 0.39
N VAL A 37 -1.80 -9.43 1.46
CA VAL A 37 -0.39 -8.99 1.39
C VAL A 37 0.49 -10.06 0.76
N GLY A 38 0.33 -11.33 1.15
CA GLY A 38 1.06 -12.45 0.57
C GLY A 38 0.74 -12.66 -0.92
N ASP A 39 -0.54 -12.65 -1.27
CA ASP A 39 -1.02 -12.90 -2.65
C ASP A 39 -0.61 -11.80 -3.62
N CYS A 40 -0.64 -10.52 -3.20
CA CYS A 40 -0.19 -9.42 -4.07
C CYS A 40 1.34 -9.25 -4.12
N GLY A 41 2.09 -10.00 -3.31
CA GLY A 41 3.55 -9.89 -3.22
C GLY A 41 4.03 -8.54 -2.68
N ALA A 42 3.23 -7.87 -1.84
CA ALA A 42 3.62 -6.60 -1.25
C ALA A 42 4.86 -6.78 -0.37
N ARG A 43 5.84 -5.89 -0.52
CA ARG A 43 7.05 -5.85 0.31
C ARG A 43 7.01 -4.78 1.39
N VAL A 44 6.04 -3.87 1.29
CA VAL A 44 5.85 -2.73 2.18
C VAL A 44 4.37 -2.60 2.51
N VAL A 45 4.06 -2.38 3.79
CA VAL A 45 2.74 -1.95 4.27
C VAL A 45 2.87 -0.53 4.79
N VAL A 46 2.12 0.39 4.19
CA VAL A 46 2.02 1.78 4.65
C VAL A 46 0.81 1.88 5.58
N THR A 47 1.02 2.37 6.80
CA THR A 47 0.01 2.45 7.86
C THR A 47 0.23 3.68 8.74
N GLU A 48 -0.56 3.85 9.80
CA GLU A 48 -0.34 4.83 10.87
C GLU A 48 0.31 4.15 12.09
N SER A 49 1.09 4.89 12.88
CA SER A 49 1.79 4.39 14.07
C SER A 49 0.84 3.68 15.05
N GLY A 50 -0.38 4.20 15.23
CA GLY A 50 -1.41 3.60 16.08
C GLY A 50 -1.94 2.24 15.62
N LEU A 51 -1.68 1.84 14.37
CA LEU A 51 -2.04 0.53 13.82
C LEU A 51 -0.84 -0.41 13.66
N ARG A 52 0.37 0.03 14.03
CA ARG A 52 1.61 -0.74 13.81
C ARG A 52 1.55 -2.13 14.44
N ASP A 53 1.15 -2.21 15.71
CA ASP A 53 1.16 -3.49 16.43
C ASP A 53 0.13 -4.47 15.86
N GLU A 54 -1.04 -3.98 15.45
CA GLU A 54 -2.04 -4.80 14.77
C GLU A 54 -1.51 -5.33 13.43
N VAL A 55 -0.84 -4.46 12.66
CA VAL A 55 -0.20 -4.81 11.38
C VAL A 55 0.88 -5.89 11.56
N LEU A 56 1.76 -5.71 12.54
CA LEU A 56 2.77 -6.72 12.86
C LEU A 56 2.14 -8.04 13.30
N GLY A 57 1.03 -7.97 14.05
CA GLY A 57 0.29 -9.13 14.52
C GLY A 57 -0.23 -10.02 13.39
N TRP A 58 -0.81 -9.45 12.33
CA TRP A 58 -1.30 -10.25 11.19
C TRP A 58 -0.26 -10.50 10.09
N LEU A 59 0.86 -9.79 10.09
CA LEU A 59 2.01 -10.12 9.24
C LEU A 59 2.82 -11.32 9.77
N GLY A 60 2.83 -11.54 11.09
CA GLY A 60 3.62 -12.61 11.72
C GLY A 60 5.11 -12.49 11.37
N ASP A 61 5.73 -13.60 10.99
CA ASP A 61 7.17 -13.66 10.65
C ASP A 61 7.50 -13.19 9.22
N SER A 62 6.58 -12.47 8.55
CA SER A 62 6.79 -11.95 7.20
C SER A 62 7.90 -10.91 7.15
N SER A 63 8.70 -10.89 6.08
CA SER A 63 9.76 -9.90 5.85
C SER A 63 9.25 -8.57 5.28
N VAL A 64 7.95 -8.27 5.44
CA VAL A 64 7.32 -7.05 4.93
C VAL A 64 7.69 -5.86 5.81
N VAL A 65 8.13 -4.77 5.18
CA VAL A 65 8.49 -3.54 5.88
C VAL A 65 7.24 -2.76 6.23
N VAL A 66 7.09 -2.37 7.49
CA VAL A 66 5.98 -1.51 7.94
C VAL A 66 6.46 -0.06 8.01
N VAL A 67 5.81 0.82 7.25
CA VAL A 67 6.08 2.27 7.22
C VAL A 67 4.90 3.01 7.83
N CYS A 68 5.17 3.80 8.87
CA CYS A 68 4.16 4.63 9.52
C CYS A 68 4.23 6.06 8.97
N VAL A 69 3.23 6.46 8.18
CA VAL A 69 3.26 7.73 7.43
C VAL A 69 3.25 8.96 8.33
N ASP A 70 2.60 8.86 9.49
CA ASP A 70 2.49 9.86 10.53
C ASP A 70 3.79 10.05 11.35
N GLU A 71 4.77 9.17 11.18
CA GLU A 71 6.11 9.31 11.77
C GLU A 71 7.13 9.89 10.78
N VAL A 72 6.76 10.03 9.50
CA VAL A 72 7.63 10.62 8.45
C VAL A 72 7.62 12.14 8.59
N GLY A 73 8.37 12.65 9.57
CA GLY A 73 8.51 14.08 9.81
C GLY A 73 9.26 14.81 8.69
N ALA A 74 9.03 16.13 8.58
CA ALA A 74 9.67 17.04 7.62
C ALA A 74 11.21 17.08 7.69
N SER A 75 11.81 16.52 8.74
CA SER A 75 13.24 16.47 9.01
C SER A 75 13.92 15.16 8.60
N SER A 76 13.19 14.19 8.05
CA SER A 76 13.76 12.93 7.58
C SER A 76 14.48 13.11 6.24
N VAL A 77 15.80 13.30 6.31
CA VAL A 77 16.83 13.17 5.25
C VAL A 77 16.49 13.85 3.92
N GLY A 78 17.04 15.06 3.74
CA GLY A 78 17.28 15.65 2.42
C GLY A 78 16.08 15.62 1.49
N VAL A 79 15.01 16.35 1.84
CA VAL A 79 13.86 16.59 0.94
C VAL A 79 14.39 17.28 -0.32
N SER A 80 14.72 16.47 -1.32
CA SER A 80 15.07 16.96 -2.63
C SER A 80 13.80 17.47 -3.28
N SER A 81 13.82 18.72 -3.74
CA SER A 81 12.76 19.25 -4.61
C SER A 81 12.77 18.60 -6.00
N VAL A 82 13.80 17.79 -6.30
CA VAL A 82 13.87 17.01 -7.53
C VAL A 82 12.90 15.83 -7.42
N GLY A 83 12.02 15.70 -8.40
CA GLY A 83 11.09 14.58 -8.47
C GLY A 83 11.79 13.23 -8.43
N VAL A 84 11.15 12.24 -7.80
CA VAL A 84 11.63 10.86 -7.79
C VAL A 84 11.58 10.30 -9.21
N SER A 85 12.73 9.89 -9.75
CA SER A 85 12.80 9.15 -11.00
C SER A 85 12.70 7.66 -10.71
N SER A 86 11.47 7.12 -10.71
CA SER A 86 11.20 5.71 -10.42
C SER A 86 11.21 4.80 -11.65
N GLY A 87 11.24 5.37 -12.86
CA GLY A 87 11.10 4.61 -14.12
C GLY A 87 9.68 4.05 -14.35
N VAL A 88 8.68 4.53 -13.60
CA VAL A 88 7.28 4.13 -13.79
C VAL A 88 6.76 4.54 -15.17
N VAL A 89 6.03 3.63 -15.82
CA VAL A 89 5.41 3.82 -17.14
C VAL A 89 3.90 3.58 -17.07
N ALA A 90 3.17 4.06 -18.08
CA ALA A 90 1.71 4.03 -18.10
C ALA A 90 1.09 2.62 -18.00
N SER A 91 1.83 1.58 -18.43
CA SER A 91 1.38 0.18 -18.35
C SER A 91 1.65 -0.50 -17.01
N ASN A 92 2.37 0.15 -16.07
CA ASN A 92 2.52 -0.39 -14.72
C ASN A 92 1.19 -0.32 -13.95
N VAL A 93 0.99 -1.27 -13.04
CA VAL A 93 -0.17 -1.30 -12.13
C VAL A 93 -0.07 -0.11 -11.18
N ALA A 94 -1.11 0.74 -11.17
CA ALA A 94 -1.24 1.85 -10.23
C ALA A 94 -1.90 1.40 -8.92
N TYR A 95 -2.90 0.54 -9.01
CA TYR A 95 -3.55 -0.04 -7.83
C TYR A 95 -4.19 -1.38 -8.13
N CYS A 96 -4.41 -2.17 -7.08
CA CYS A 96 -5.13 -3.42 -7.16
C CYS A 96 -6.21 -3.46 -6.07
N ILE A 97 -7.47 -3.70 -6.47
CA ILE A 97 -8.60 -3.82 -5.55
C ILE A 97 -9.01 -5.29 -5.47
N TYR A 98 -9.06 -5.82 -4.25
CA TYR A 98 -9.57 -7.16 -4.02
C TYR A 98 -11.10 -7.16 -4.01
N THR A 99 -11.67 -8.12 -4.73
CA THR A 99 -13.11 -8.34 -4.82
C THR A 99 -13.47 -9.76 -4.37
N SER A 100 -14.73 -9.99 -4.00
CA SER A 100 -15.21 -11.34 -3.69
C SER A 100 -15.16 -12.21 -4.95
N GLY A 101 -14.34 -13.26 -4.91
CA GLY A 101 -14.30 -14.26 -5.98
C GLY A 101 -15.48 -15.21 -5.91
N SER A 102 -15.97 -15.67 -7.06
CA SER A 102 -16.99 -16.74 -7.16
C SER A 102 -16.57 -18.06 -6.52
N THR A 103 -15.27 -18.25 -6.29
CA THR A 103 -14.67 -19.43 -5.65
C THR A 103 -14.46 -19.24 -4.13
N GLY A 104 -14.99 -18.17 -3.54
CA GLY A 104 -14.87 -17.85 -2.11
C GLY A 104 -13.54 -17.22 -1.71
N ARG A 105 -12.50 -17.30 -2.54
CA ARG A 105 -11.22 -16.60 -2.32
C ARG A 105 -11.24 -15.22 -2.99
N PRO A 106 -10.83 -14.15 -2.28
CA PRO A 106 -10.69 -12.83 -2.87
C PRO A 106 -9.76 -12.84 -4.08
N LYS A 107 -10.06 -12.02 -5.10
CA LYS A 107 -9.22 -11.86 -6.30
C LYS A 107 -8.81 -10.40 -6.44
N GLY A 108 -7.51 -10.16 -6.62
CA GLY A 108 -6.96 -8.85 -6.92
C GLY A 108 -7.22 -8.43 -8.37
N VAL A 109 -7.85 -7.28 -8.56
CA VAL A 109 -8.04 -6.67 -9.88
C VAL A 109 -7.09 -5.48 -10.01
N GLY A 110 -6.03 -5.65 -10.80
CA GLY A 110 -5.04 -4.61 -11.06
C GLY A 110 -5.49 -3.64 -12.15
N LEU A 111 -5.38 -2.33 -11.88
CA LEU A 111 -5.58 -1.27 -12.86
C LEU A 111 -4.25 -0.55 -13.09
N THR A 112 -3.94 -0.30 -14.37
CA THR A 112 -2.73 0.41 -14.76
C THR A 112 -2.89 1.93 -14.63
N HIS A 113 -1.77 2.65 -14.62
CA HIS A 113 -1.79 4.12 -14.71
C HIS A 113 -2.59 4.61 -15.92
N ALA A 114 -2.45 3.97 -17.09
CA ALA A 114 -3.20 4.29 -18.28
C ALA A 114 -4.72 4.13 -18.09
N ASN A 115 -5.17 3.12 -17.33
CA ASN A 115 -6.59 2.93 -17.05
C ASN A 115 -7.16 4.01 -16.11
N ALA A 116 -6.35 4.51 -15.17
CA ALA A 116 -6.80 5.43 -14.12
C ALA A 116 -6.89 6.89 -14.58
N VAL A 117 -6.21 7.25 -15.68
CA VAL A 117 -6.14 8.63 -16.22
C VAL A 117 -7.15 8.85 -17.36
N ALA A 118 -7.69 7.78 -17.94
CA ALA A 118 -8.60 7.81 -19.08
C ALA A 118 -10.05 8.13 -18.71
#